data_AF-A0A6I3F403-F1
#
_entry.id   AF-A0A6I3F403-F1
#
_cell.length_a   1.000
_cell.length_b   1.000
_cell.length_c   1.000
_cell.angle_alpha   90.00
_cell.angle_beta   90.00
_cell.angle_gamma   90.00
#
_symmetry.space_group_name_H-M   'P 1'
#
loop_
_entity.id
_entity.type
_entity.pdbx_description
1 polymer ?
#
loop_
_entity_poly.entity_id
_entity_poly.type
_entity_poly.pdbx_seq_one_letter_code
_entity_poly.pdbx_strand_id
1 'polypeptide(L)'
;MTTGCSLTRTSEDRGIGVAEQQGEGATMAGTNVRRTSYGPSSPVIGSRGARTRQQILDTALIRFKESGFHGTSMEDIAAGAATSRATLYQYFESKEAIFLELMESAGTAIMRVTRRLGALGPNAEGFDNLHWWLGEWSWVFDRYAAMFIEWANVNSPKNPLRPLLAQFVAGHNARFSTALEQGGLSTAEARTLANFVLALANRYNYIRHVYRPGITDAELLDSLAVALQLAMFPDTPREVLIAGPRSIDGSDTARITAMSVHTVGPLSTLPDPDQIVATDPFAGLSPQATNTVRGLLDAAASVFSEVGYDVANVDQIVTEAGVARGTFYRYFDDKLQLITALANECAAAMAGPFGELAGFGERPDPARLRAWLLHFLAQHERYSGVLRAWTEGFPVEMAVLAPSRVIVNELGGAVRELFGPPRDYRLSRRATGIMLAALLEHYPNEGKGTEYQPTPDILVETQARFIERVLLAR
;
A
#
# COMPACT_ATOMS: atom_id res chain seq x y z
N MET A 1 -50.70 33.94 6.26
CA MET A 1 -51.07 34.36 4.88
C MET A 1 -50.19 33.54 3.95
N THR A 2 -50.49 32.29 3.65
CA THR A 2 -51.74 31.72 3.08
C THR A 2 -51.99 32.20 1.66
N THR A 3 -51.59 31.38 0.68
CA THR A 3 -52.34 31.12 -0.56
C THR A 3 -51.86 29.80 -1.16
N GLY A 4 -52.80 28.95 -1.55
CA GLY A 4 -52.56 27.73 -2.32
C GLY A 4 -53.66 27.56 -3.37
N CYS A 5 -53.41 26.71 -4.36
CA CYS A 5 -54.38 26.29 -5.38
C CYS A 5 -53.84 24.97 -5.98
N SER A 6 -54.31 23.78 -5.59
CA SER A 6 -55.59 23.11 -5.94
C SER A 6 -55.62 22.43 -7.31
N LEU A 7 -55.49 21.09 -7.25
CA LEU A 7 -56.23 20.06 -8.03
C LEU A 7 -55.93 19.97 -9.54
N THR A 8 -55.83 18.77 -10.13
CA THR A 8 -56.89 17.76 -10.20
C THR A 8 -56.40 16.30 -10.25
N ARG A 9 -57.26 15.37 -9.80
CA ARG A 9 -57.20 13.94 -10.14
C ARG A 9 -58.08 13.65 -11.35
N THR A 10 -57.70 12.68 -12.17
CA THR A 10 -58.65 11.84 -12.92
C THR A 10 -58.31 10.37 -12.68
N SER A 11 -59.34 9.61 -12.35
CA SER A 11 -59.34 8.15 -12.22
C SER A 11 -60.08 7.56 -13.41
N GLU A 12 -59.57 6.50 -14.02
CA GLU A 12 -60.41 5.59 -14.80
C GLU A 12 -60.07 4.14 -14.45
N ASP A 13 -61.14 3.40 -14.13
CA ASP A 13 -61.16 2.02 -13.67
C ASP A 13 -62.04 1.23 -14.64
N ARG A 14 -61.50 0.15 -15.22
CA ARG A 14 -62.24 -0.82 -16.06
C ARG A 14 -61.60 -2.20 -15.98
N GLY A 15 -62.18 -3.08 -15.17
CA GLY A 15 -61.90 -4.51 -15.20
C GLY A 15 -62.93 -5.30 -16.03
N ILE A 16 -62.45 -6.17 -16.91
CA ILE A 16 -63.15 -7.33 -17.52
C ILE A 16 -62.03 -8.34 -17.87
N GLY A 17 -62.10 -9.65 -17.63
CA GLY A 17 -63.10 -10.47 -16.96
C GLY A 17 -62.53 -11.89 -16.77
N VAL A 18 -63.14 -12.70 -15.90
CA VAL A 18 -62.67 -14.07 -15.61
C VAL A 18 -63.28 -15.06 -16.59
N ALA A 19 -62.46 -15.95 -17.16
CA ALA A 19 -62.91 -17.12 -17.90
C ALA A 19 -62.13 -18.35 -17.42
N GLU A 20 -62.81 -19.31 -16.80
CA GLU A 20 -62.26 -20.62 -16.51
C GLU A 20 -62.21 -21.47 -17.78
N GLN A 21 -61.07 -22.08 -18.07
CA GLN A 21 -61.00 -23.34 -18.81
C GLN A 21 -60.01 -24.29 -18.14
N GLN A 22 -60.51 -25.49 -17.81
CA GLN A 22 -59.70 -26.63 -17.40
C GLN A 22 -59.18 -27.33 -18.66
N GLY A 23 -57.94 -27.84 -18.66
CA GLY A 23 -57.50 -28.74 -19.73
C GLY A 23 -55.99 -28.85 -19.94
N GLU A 24 -55.45 -29.99 -19.48
CA GLU A 24 -54.28 -30.69 -20.03
C GLU A 24 -52.87 -30.06 -19.89
N GLY A 25 -51.91 -30.93 -19.57
CA GLY A 25 -50.57 -30.55 -19.14
C GLY A 25 -49.54 -30.58 -20.26
N ALA A 26 -48.62 -29.61 -20.23
CA ALA A 26 -47.36 -29.65 -20.97
C ALA A 26 -46.20 -29.39 -20.01
N THR A 27 -45.31 -30.37 -19.87
CA THR A 27 -44.09 -30.29 -19.06
C THR A 27 -43.15 -29.25 -19.65
N MET A 28 -43.05 -28.06 -19.05
CA MET A 28 -42.11 -27.02 -19.49
C MET A 28 -41.09 -26.72 -18.40
N ALA A 29 -39.82 -26.64 -18.83
CA ALA A 29 -38.66 -26.55 -17.95
C ALA A 29 -38.77 -25.33 -17.01
N GLY A 30 -38.41 -25.55 -15.74
CA GLY A 30 -38.33 -24.47 -14.76
C GLY A 30 -37.28 -23.45 -15.16
N THR A 31 -37.73 -22.34 -15.77
CA THR A 31 -36.93 -21.12 -15.89
C THR A 31 -36.51 -20.71 -14.48
N ASN A 32 -35.23 -20.87 -14.18
CA ASN A 32 -34.66 -20.49 -12.90
C ASN A 32 -34.68 -18.95 -12.81
N VAL A 33 -35.82 -18.39 -12.39
CA VAL A 33 -35.97 -16.96 -12.10
C VAL A 33 -35.03 -16.64 -10.96
N ARG A 34 -33.82 -16.15 -11.31
CA ARG A 34 -32.82 -15.70 -10.36
C ARG A 34 -33.47 -14.68 -9.44
N ARG A 35 -33.52 -14.98 -8.14
CA ARG A 35 -33.92 -14.01 -7.12
C ARG A 35 -32.92 -12.86 -7.14
N THR A 36 -33.43 -11.64 -7.03
CA THR A 36 -32.64 -10.41 -7.02
C THR A 36 -31.57 -10.48 -5.93
N SER A 37 -30.35 -10.02 -6.25
CA SER A 37 -29.16 -10.17 -5.41
C SER A 37 -29.37 -9.68 -3.97
N TYR A 38 -28.85 -10.43 -3.00
CA TYR A 38 -28.97 -10.18 -1.56
C TYR A 38 -27.98 -9.11 -1.06
N GLY A 39 -27.91 -7.97 -1.76
CA GLY A 39 -27.06 -6.84 -1.41
C GLY A 39 -27.42 -6.18 -0.06
N PRO A 40 -26.54 -5.31 0.47
CA PRO A 40 -26.64 -4.75 1.83
C PRO A 40 -27.90 -3.90 2.09
N SER A 41 -28.65 -3.53 1.06
CA SER A 41 -29.90 -2.76 1.11
C SER A 41 -31.19 -3.60 1.01
N SER A 42 -31.11 -4.93 0.95
CA SER A 42 -32.30 -5.80 0.84
C SER A 42 -33.05 -5.94 2.17
N PRO A 43 -34.31 -5.44 2.31
CA PRO A 43 -35.05 -5.46 3.59
C PRO A 43 -35.48 -6.86 4.07
N VAL A 44 -35.16 -7.90 3.32
CA VAL A 44 -35.66 -9.27 3.49
C VAL A 44 -34.78 -10.10 4.45
N ILE A 45 -33.55 -9.65 4.73
CA ILE A 45 -32.59 -10.40 5.55
C ILE A 45 -32.81 -10.09 7.04
N GLY A 46 -33.57 -10.94 7.73
CA GLY A 46 -33.74 -10.87 9.19
C GLY A 46 -32.41 -11.06 9.96
N SER A 47 -32.41 -10.73 11.26
CA SER A 47 -31.21 -10.69 12.12
C SER A 47 -30.35 -11.97 12.19
N ARG A 48 -30.88 -13.12 11.78
CA ARG A 48 -30.11 -14.36 11.59
C ARG A 48 -29.25 -14.28 10.32
N GLY A 49 -29.81 -13.87 9.19
CA GLY A 49 -29.09 -13.79 7.92
C GLY A 49 -28.03 -12.68 7.89
N ALA A 50 -28.28 -11.56 8.56
CA ALA A 50 -27.26 -10.50 8.73
C ALA A 50 -26.03 -11.03 9.49
N ARG A 51 -26.24 -11.85 10.54
CA ARG A 51 -25.14 -12.53 11.25
C ARG A 51 -24.42 -13.54 10.37
N THR A 52 -25.13 -14.34 9.57
CA THR A 52 -24.50 -15.27 8.61
C THR A 52 -23.68 -14.53 7.56
N ARG A 53 -24.17 -13.40 7.01
CA ARG A 53 -23.41 -12.56 6.05
C ARG A 53 -22.13 -12.03 6.70
N GLN A 54 -22.22 -11.50 7.92
CA GLN A 54 -21.05 -11.02 8.66
C GLN A 54 -20.05 -12.14 8.96
N GLN A 55 -20.52 -13.34 9.34
CA GLN A 55 -19.67 -14.51 9.57
C GLN A 55 -18.90 -14.93 8.30
N ILE A 56 -19.54 -14.86 7.13
CA ILE A 56 -18.89 -15.10 5.84
C ILE A 56 -17.81 -14.05 5.57
N LEU A 57 -18.11 -12.76 5.77
CA LEU A 57 -17.15 -11.66 5.61
C LEU A 57 -15.95 -11.78 6.54
N ASP A 58 -16.18 -12.02 7.84
CA ASP A 58 -15.11 -12.20 8.84
C ASP A 58 -14.25 -13.44 8.53
N THR A 59 -14.86 -14.53 8.02
CA THR A 59 -14.11 -15.71 7.55
C THR A 59 -13.27 -15.39 6.32
N ALA A 60 -13.82 -14.67 5.36
CA ALA A 60 -13.10 -14.31 4.14
C ALA A 60 -11.91 -13.39 4.43
N LEU A 61 -12.02 -12.46 5.39
CA LEU A 61 -10.88 -11.69 5.89
C LEU A 61 -9.75 -12.57 6.41
N ILE A 62 -10.07 -13.61 7.17
CA ILE A 62 -9.08 -14.58 7.67
C ILE A 62 -8.45 -15.34 6.50
N ARG A 63 -9.26 -15.88 5.56
CA ARG A 63 -8.74 -16.64 4.41
C ARG A 63 -7.89 -15.82 3.45
N PHE A 64 -8.32 -14.62 3.08
CA PHE A 64 -7.53 -13.72 2.23
C PHE A 64 -6.22 -13.30 2.92
N LYS A 65 -6.19 -13.20 4.25
CA LYS A 65 -4.96 -12.96 5.00
C LYS A 65 -4.03 -14.19 5.03
N GLU A 66 -4.57 -15.39 5.27
CA GLU A 66 -3.80 -16.64 5.38
C GLU A 66 -3.24 -17.12 4.02
N SER A 67 -4.01 -17.01 2.95
CA SER A 67 -3.74 -17.66 1.65
C SER A 67 -3.72 -16.71 0.45
N GLY A 68 -3.78 -15.39 0.71
CA GLY A 68 -3.91 -14.36 -0.34
C GLY A 68 -5.29 -14.36 -1.00
N PHE A 69 -5.57 -13.34 -1.82
CA PHE A 69 -6.83 -13.29 -2.56
C PHE A 69 -6.91 -14.41 -3.61
N HIS A 70 -5.82 -14.63 -4.34
CA HIS A 70 -5.77 -15.63 -5.41
C HIS A 70 -5.84 -17.07 -4.89
N GLY A 71 -5.13 -17.40 -3.81
CA GLY A 71 -5.09 -18.75 -3.22
C GLY A 71 -6.35 -19.17 -2.45
N THR A 72 -7.26 -18.23 -2.15
CA THR A 72 -8.54 -18.53 -1.48
C THR A 72 -9.62 -18.97 -2.47
N SER A 73 -10.32 -20.07 -2.20
CA SER A 73 -11.52 -20.50 -2.94
C SER A 73 -12.84 -20.18 -2.21
N MET A 74 -13.98 -20.31 -2.91
CA MET A 74 -15.31 -20.18 -2.28
C MET A 74 -15.58 -21.35 -1.31
N GLU A 75 -15.01 -22.51 -1.59
CA GLU A 75 -15.07 -23.70 -0.76
C GLU A 75 -14.35 -23.49 0.59
N ASP A 76 -13.17 -22.86 0.59
CA ASP A 76 -12.40 -22.55 1.81
C ASP A 76 -13.12 -21.57 2.73
N ILE A 77 -13.83 -20.60 2.13
CA ILE A 77 -14.66 -19.63 2.84
C ILE A 77 -15.93 -20.31 3.40
N ALA A 78 -16.62 -21.14 2.60
CA ALA A 78 -17.81 -21.85 3.08
C ALA A 78 -17.47 -22.77 4.26
N ALA A 79 -16.37 -23.54 4.14
CA ALA A 79 -15.86 -24.42 5.19
C ALA A 79 -15.45 -23.65 6.45
N GLY A 80 -14.68 -22.56 6.31
CA GLY A 80 -14.27 -21.72 7.44
C GLY A 80 -15.45 -21.05 8.15
N ALA A 81 -16.50 -20.67 7.41
CA ALA A 81 -17.70 -20.03 7.94
C ALA A 81 -18.69 -21.05 8.55
N ALA A 82 -18.37 -22.35 8.53
CA ALA A 82 -19.28 -23.43 8.91
C ALA A 82 -20.65 -23.35 8.18
N THR A 83 -20.63 -22.99 6.89
CA THR A 83 -21.81 -22.90 6.02
C THR A 83 -21.73 -23.88 4.86
N SER A 84 -22.86 -24.25 4.27
CA SER A 84 -22.84 -25.03 3.03
C SER A 84 -22.44 -24.13 1.85
N ARG A 85 -21.81 -24.72 0.81
CA ARG A 85 -21.54 -24.02 -0.46
C ARG A 85 -22.81 -23.34 -1.01
N ALA A 86 -23.94 -24.05 -1.03
CA ALA A 86 -25.22 -23.51 -1.48
C ALA A 86 -25.70 -22.32 -0.63
N THR A 87 -25.41 -22.31 0.67
CA THR A 87 -25.69 -21.16 1.56
C THR A 87 -24.78 -19.99 1.25
N LEU A 88 -23.48 -20.19 1.06
CA LEU A 88 -22.55 -19.11 0.71
C LEU A 88 -22.98 -18.41 -0.59
N TYR A 89 -23.29 -19.18 -1.64
CA TYR A 89 -23.78 -18.65 -2.93
C TYR A 89 -25.17 -17.98 -2.87
N GLN A 90 -25.91 -18.08 -1.75
CA GLN A 90 -27.11 -17.26 -1.52
C GLN A 90 -26.75 -15.83 -1.06
N TYR A 91 -25.59 -15.61 -0.43
CA TYR A 91 -25.16 -14.28 0.02
C TYR A 91 -24.25 -13.57 -0.97
N PHE A 92 -23.36 -14.32 -1.65
CA PHE A 92 -22.33 -13.78 -2.53
C PHE A 92 -22.16 -14.62 -3.79
N GLU A 93 -22.15 -13.98 -4.96
CA GLU A 93 -22.04 -14.68 -6.25
C GLU A 93 -20.63 -15.20 -6.54
N SER A 94 -19.59 -14.59 -5.96
CA SER A 94 -18.18 -14.99 -6.09
C SER A 94 -17.32 -14.42 -4.96
N LYS A 95 -16.03 -14.78 -4.91
CA LYS A 95 -15.08 -14.24 -3.92
C LYS A 95 -14.73 -12.78 -4.21
N GLU A 96 -14.81 -12.35 -5.46
CA GLU A 96 -14.69 -10.95 -5.88
C GLU A 96 -15.84 -10.13 -5.29
N ALA A 97 -17.08 -10.65 -5.29
CA ALA A 97 -18.22 -9.98 -4.64
C ALA A 97 -18.04 -9.84 -3.12
N ILE A 98 -17.41 -10.82 -2.47
CA ILE A 98 -17.03 -10.74 -1.05
C ILE A 98 -15.95 -9.67 -0.84
N PHE A 99 -14.91 -9.67 -1.68
CA PHE A 99 -13.81 -8.70 -1.64
C PHE A 99 -14.31 -7.27 -1.84
N LEU A 100 -15.24 -7.05 -2.78
CA LEU A 100 -15.89 -5.76 -3.02
C LEU A 100 -16.60 -5.22 -1.76
N GLU A 101 -17.41 -6.04 -1.08
CA GLU A 101 -18.10 -5.62 0.15
C GLU A 101 -17.13 -5.40 1.33
N LEU A 102 -16.01 -6.13 1.36
CA LEU A 102 -14.92 -5.88 2.32
C LEU A 102 -14.16 -4.59 2.02
N MET A 103 -13.96 -4.22 0.76
CA MET A 103 -13.38 -2.93 0.36
C MET A 103 -14.28 -1.76 0.78
N GLU A 104 -15.59 -1.85 0.58
CA GLU A 104 -16.56 -0.85 1.06
C GLU A 104 -16.57 -0.74 2.60
N SER A 105 -16.46 -1.89 3.28
CA SER A 105 -16.35 -1.95 4.74
C SER A 105 -15.06 -1.32 5.26
N ALA A 106 -13.94 -1.54 4.58
CA ALA A 106 -12.66 -0.91 4.87
C ALA A 106 -12.74 0.61 4.69
N GLY A 107 -13.20 1.08 3.51
CA GLY A 107 -13.38 2.51 3.23
C GLY A 107 -14.29 3.20 4.27
N THR A 108 -15.36 2.54 4.69
CA THR A 108 -16.27 3.02 5.75
C THR A 108 -15.59 3.12 7.12
N ALA A 109 -14.78 2.12 7.49
CA ALA A 109 -14.01 2.14 8.74
C ALA A 109 -12.98 3.28 8.72
N ILE A 110 -12.24 3.43 7.63
CA ILE A 110 -11.25 4.49 7.48
C ILE A 110 -11.90 5.88 7.51
N MET A 111 -13.03 6.07 6.83
CA MET A 111 -13.78 7.34 6.88
C MET A 111 -14.38 7.63 8.26
N ARG A 112 -14.51 6.64 9.14
CA ARG A 112 -14.83 6.88 10.56
C ARG A 112 -13.62 7.40 11.31
N VAL A 113 -12.45 6.79 11.14
CA VAL A 113 -11.18 7.23 11.77
C VAL A 113 -10.83 8.65 11.31
N THR A 114 -10.81 8.88 10.00
CA THR A 114 -10.53 10.19 9.38
C THR A 114 -11.50 11.27 9.86
N ARG A 115 -12.80 10.95 10.02
CA ARG A 115 -13.79 11.93 10.53
C ARG A 115 -13.57 12.31 11.99
N ARG A 116 -12.95 11.44 12.79
CA ARG A 116 -12.65 11.66 14.21
C ARG A 116 -11.26 12.27 14.48
N LEU A 117 -10.44 12.49 13.44
CA LEU A 117 -9.20 13.26 13.56
C LEU A 117 -9.52 14.63 14.18
N GLY A 118 -8.92 14.91 15.34
CA GLY A 118 -9.03 16.17 16.05
C GLY A 118 -8.14 17.26 15.46
N ALA A 119 -8.01 18.39 16.16
CA ALA A 119 -7.10 19.46 15.76
C ALA A 119 -5.65 18.97 15.79
N LEU A 120 -4.86 19.36 14.80
CA LEU A 120 -3.41 19.15 14.76
C LEU A 120 -2.69 20.45 15.10
N GLY A 121 -1.45 20.36 15.60
CA GLY A 121 -0.66 21.54 15.95
C GLY A 121 0.62 21.20 16.72
N PRO A 122 1.50 22.20 16.97
CA PRO A 122 2.74 22.07 17.74
C PRO A 122 2.45 22.02 19.25
N ASN A 123 1.56 21.15 19.71
CA ASN A 123 1.14 21.07 21.10
C ASN A 123 0.69 19.64 21.50
N ALA A 124 0.46 19.41 22.79
CA ALA A 124 0.11 18.09 23.31
C ALA A 124 -1.23 17.55 22.78
N GLU A 125 -2.23 18.39 22.54
CA GLU A 125 -3.51 17.95 21.95
C GLU A 125 -3.33 17.49 20.50
N GLY A 126 -2.57 18.25 19.71
CA GLY A 126 -2.21 17.89 18.33
C GLY A 126 -1.45 16.57 18.24
N PHE A 127 -0.50 16.37 19.15
CA PHE A 127 0.27 15.13 19.25
C PHE A 127 -0.59 13.92 19.64
N ASP A 128 -1.46 14.06 20.64
CA ASP A 128 -2.39 13.00 21.06
C ASP A 128 -3.37 12.64 19.93
N ASN A 129 -3.90 13.63 19.21
CA ASN A 129 -4.80 13.43 18.08
C ASN A 129 -4.11 12.69 16.91
N LEU A 130 -2.84 13.03 16.63
CA LEU A 130 -2.02 12.33 15.64
C LEU A 130 -1.74 10.88 16.04
N HIS A 131 -1.34 10.64 17.30
CA HIS A 131 -1.05 9.30 17.81
C HIS A 131 -2.29 8.40 17.80
N TRP A 132 -3.43 8.92 18.28
CA TRP A 132 -4.72 8.23 18.21
C TRP A 132 -5.10 7.87 16.78
N TRP A 133 -4.97 8.81 15.83
CA TRP A 133 -5.27 8.56 14.43
C TRP A 133 -4.37 7.46 13.84
N LEU A 134 -3.07 7.48 14.13
CA LEU A 134 -2.12 6.44 13.69
C LEU A 134 -2.46 5.06 14.29
N GLY A 135 -2.84 5.00 15.57
CA GLY A 135 -3.25 3.76 16.24
C GLY A 135 -4.51 3.14 15.61
N GLU A 136 -5.54 3.96 15.38
CA GLU A 136 -6.77 3.52 14.70
C GLU A 136 -6.54 3.17 13.24
N TRP A 137 -5.71 3.93 12.51
CA TRP A 137 -5.29 3.59 11.15
C TRP A 137 -4.62 2.21 11.11
N SER A 138 -3.75 1.92 12.08
CA SER A 138 -3.11 0.61 12.23
C SER A 138 -4.10 -0.52 12.47
N TRP A 139 -5.11 -0.30 13.32
CA TRP A 139 -6.18 -1.28 13.56
C TRP A 139 -7.01 -1.56 12.31
N VAL A 140 -7.37 -0.51 11.55
CA VAL A 140 -8.11 -0.67 10.29
C VAL A 140 -7.26 -1.41 9.27
N PHE A 141 -5.97 -1.07 9.14
CA PHE A 141 -5.05 -1.79 8.27
C PHE A 141 -4.99 -3.28 8.63
N ASP A 142 -4.75 -3.64 9.89
CA ASP A 142 -4.65 -5.04 10.31
C ASP A 142 -5.93 -5.85 10.09
N ARG A 143 -7.11 -5.22 10.27
CA ARG A 143 -8.41 -5.86 10.02
C ARG A 143 -8.64 -6.14 8.53
N TYR A 144 -8.16 -5.27 7.65
CA TYR A 144 -8.37 -5.36 6.19
C TYR A 144 -7.05 -5.56 5.42
N ALA A 145 -6.04 -6.19 6.04
CA ALA A 145 -4.68 -6.17 5.51
C ALA A 145 -4.54 -6.75 4.10
N ALA A 146 -5.26 -7.82 3.78
CA ALA A 146 -5.25 -8.41 2.43
C ALA A 146 -5.67 -7.41 1.33
N MET A 147 -6.55 -6.45 1.66
CA MET A 147 -7.03 -5.44 0.72
C MET A 147 -6.02 -4.30 0.52
N PHE A 148 -5.18 -4.03 1.52
CA PHE A 148 -4.04 -3.11 1.42
C PHE A 148 -2.78 -3.76 0.83
N ILE A 149 -2.60 -5.06 1.00
CA ILE A 149 -1.48 -5.82 0.42
C ILE A 149 -1.73 -6.05 -1.08
N GLU A 150 -2.95 -6.41 -1.47
CA GLU A 150 -3.37 -6.48 -2.88
C GLU A 150 -3.53 -5.10 -3.53
N TRP A 151 -3.22 -3.99 -2.84
CA TRP A 151 -3.44 -2.62 -3.34
C TRP A 151 -2.75 -2.33 -4.67
N ALA A 152 -1.57 -2.91 -4.94
CA ALA A 152 -0.90 -2.76 -6.24
C ALA A 152 -1.74 -3.36 -7.38
N ASN A 153 -2.33 -4.54 -7.15
CA ASN A 153 -3.26 -5.20 -8.07
C ASN A 153 -4.60 -4.45 -8.17
N VAL A 154 -5.09 -3.88 -7.06
CA VAL A 154 -6.39 -3.20 -7.00
C VAL A 154 -6.35 -1.77 -7.55
N ASN A 155 -5.21 -1.07 -7.44
CA ASN A 155 -5.02 0.28 -8.02
C ASN A 155 -4.58 0.24 -9.50
N SER A 156 -4.47 -0.95 -10.09
CA SER A 156 -4.19 -1.14 -11.52
C SER A 156 -5.17 -0.32 -12.39
N PRO A 157 -4.73 0.33 -13.49
CA PRO A 157 -5.60 1.10 -14.37
C PRO A 157 -6.80 0.35 -14.94
N LYS A 158 -6.74 -0.99 -14.97
CA LYS A 158 -7.80 -1.88 -15.47
C LYS A 158 -8.81 -2.29 -14.39
N ASN A 159 -8.60 -1.90 -13.12
CA ASN A 159 -9.48 -2.31 -12.02
C ASN A 159 -10.71 -1.38 -11.91
N PRO A 160 -11.95 -1.92 -11.91
CA PRO A 160 -13.17 -1.11 -11.83
C PRO A 160 -13.34 -0.33 -10.51
N LEU A 161 -12.63 -0.70 -9.43
CA LEU A 161 -12.68 0.00 -8.14
C LEU A 161 -11.82 1.26 -8.08
N ARG A 162 -10.86 1.43 -9.00
CA ARG A 162 -9.87 2.51 -8.96
C ARG A 162 -10.48 3.93 -8.81
N PRO A 163 -11.61 4.29 -9.45
CA PRO A 163 -12.23 5.60 -9.24
C PRO A 163 -12.78 5.80 -7.82
N LEU A 164 -13.35 4.76 -7.21
CA LEU A 164 -13.85 4.82 -5.83
C LEU A 164 -12.69 4.97 -4.84
N LEU A 165 -11.59 4.26 -5.07
CA LEU A 165 -10.36 4.40 -4.28
C LEU A 165 -9.75 5.80 -4.40
N ALA A 166 -9.67 6.36 -5.60
CA ALA A 166 -9.15 7.71 -5.81
C ALA A 166 -9.99 8.78 -5.08
N GLN A 167 -11.33 8.71 -5.19
CA GLN A 167 -12.24 9.62 -4.45
C GLN A 167 -12.08 9.49 -2.94
N PHE A 168 -11.91 8.27 -2.44
CA PHE A 168 -11.70 7.98 -1.04
C PHE A 168 -10.37 8.54 -0.51
N VAL A 169 -9.26 8.35 -1.24
CA VAL A 169 -7.93 8.93 -0.89
C VAL A 169 -7.99 10.46 -0.92
N ALA A 170 -8.60 11.04 -1.95
CA ALA A 170 -8.79 12.49 -2.04
C ALA A 170 -9.60 13.03 -0.85
N GLY A 171 -10.69 12.36 -0.46
CA GLY A 171 -11.49 12.72 0.72
C GLY A 171 -10.73 12.61 2.04
N HIS A 172 -9.84 11.62 2.17
CA HIS A 172 -8.93 11.50 3.31
C HIS A 172 -7.95 12.68 3.36
N ASN A 173 -7.21 12.91 2.27
CA ASN A 173 -6.14 13.91 2.19
C ASN A 173 -6.68 15.34 2.33
N ALA A 174 -7.88 15.63 1.79
CA ALA A 174 -8.54 16.92 1.96
C ALA A 174 -8.86 17.22 3.44
N ARG A 175 -9.34 16.22 4.19
CA ARG A 175 -9.64 16.39 5.61
C ARG A 175 -8.38 16.52 6.46
N PHE A 176 -7.33 15.75 6.15
CA PHE A 176 -6.04 15.88 6.82
C PHE A 176 -5.38 17.25 6.53
N SER A 177 -5.44 17.73 5.27
CA SER A 177 -5.00 19.09 4.90
C SER A 177 -5.75 20.16 5.71
N THR A 178 -7.08 20.05 5.83
CA THR A 178 -7.88 20.98 6.64
C THR A 178 -7.42 21.03 8.10
N ALA A 179 -7.09 19.88 8.71
CA ALA A 179 -6.59 19.82 10.09
C ALA A 179 -5.19 20.44 10.23
N LEU A 180 -4.33 20.30 9.21
CA LEU A 180 -3.00 20.92 9.17
C LEU A 180 -3.06 22.44 8.94
N GLU A 181 -3.98 22.92 8.09
CA GLU A 181 -4.25 24.35 7.89
C GLU A 181 -4.75 25.01 9.18
N GLN A 182 -5.63 24.33 9.92
CA GLN A 182 -6.07 24.75 11.26
C GLN A 182 -4.93 24.73 12.29
N GLY A 183 -3.95 23.84 12.12
CA GLY A 183 -2.69 23.81 12.88
C GLY A 183 -1.68 24.91 12.49
N GLY A 184 -2.00 25.77 11.51
CA GLY A 184 -1.18 26.92 11.11
C GLY A 184 -0.33 26.74 9.85
N LEU A 185 -0.46 25.62 9.13
CA LEU A 185 0.28 25.41 7.87
C LEU A 185 -0.39 26.14 6.69
N SER A 186 0.39 26.48 5.67
CA SER A 186 -0.15 26.97 4.40
C SER A 186 -0.88 25.84 3.65
N THR A 187 -1.94 26.15 2.90
CA THR A 187 -2.73 25.16 2.11
C THR A 187 -1.85 24.31 1.17
N ALA A 188 -0.79 24.89 0.61
CA ALA A 188 0.13 24.16 -0.27
C ALA A 188 0.98 23.11 0.50
N GLU A 189 1.48 23.47 1.68
CA GLU A 189 2.26 22.58 2.54
C GLU A 189 1.37 21.54 3.22
N ALA A 190 0.20 21.94 3.72
CA ALA A 190 -0.79 21.07 4.32
C ALA A 190 -1.25 19.97 3.36
N ARG A 191 -1.54 20.32 2.09
CA ARG A 191 -1.89 19.32 1.05
C ARG A 191 -0.73 18.34 0.81
N THR A 192 0.50 18.82 0.72
CA THR A 192 1.68 17.96 0.49
C THR A 192 1.90 17.02 1.68
N LEU A 193 1.87 17.56 2.90
CA LEU A 193 2.07 16.80 4.13
C LEU A 193 0.92 15.81 4.41
N ALA A 194 -0.32 16.11 4.00
CA ALA A 194 -1.43 15.16 4.08
C ALA A 194 -1.19 13.88 3.25
N ASN A 195 -0.74 14.02 1.99
CA ASN A 195 -0.37 12.88 1.15
C ASN A 195 0.83 12.13 1.77
N PHE A 196 1.85 12.87 2.22
CA PHE A 196 3.03 12.30 2.87
C PHE A 196 2.72 11.48 4.14
N VAL A 197 1.87 12.00 5.03
CA VAL A 197 1.44 11.30 6.25
C VAL A 197 0.72 10.00 5.91
N LEU A 198 -0.21 10.02 4.95
CA LEU A 198 -0.92 8.81 4.51
C LEU A 198 0.04 7.78 3.91
N ALA A 199 0.96 8.21 3.03
CA ALA A 199 1.95 7.35 2.41
C ALA A 199 2.86 6.67 3.45
N LEU A 200 3.39 7.45 4.41
CA LEU A 200 4.27 6.91 5.45
C LEU A 200 3.51 6.00 6.43
N ALA A 201 2.27 6.35 6.81
CA ALA A 201 1.42 5.51 7.66
C ALA A 201 1.02 4.19 7.00
N ASN A 202 0.78 4.18 5.68
CA ASN A 202 0.54 2.96 4.91
C ASN A 202 1.77 2.08 4.84
N ARG A 203 2.94 2.64 4.51
CA ARG A 203 4.19 1.87 4.42
C ARG A 203 4.64 1.36 5.80
N TYR A 204 4.48 2.14 6.88
CA TYR A 204 4.66 1.67 8.26
C TYR A 204 3.79 0.45 8.56
N ASN A 205 2.50 0.48 8.24
CA ASN A 205 1.59 -0.62 8.54
C ASN A 205 1.88 -1.86 7.70
N TYR A 206 2.22 -1.69 6.43
CA TYR A 206 2.71 -2.78 5.60
C TYR A 206 3.93 -3.45 6.26
N ILE A 207 4.94 -2.66 6.66
CA ILE A 207 6.18 -3.20 7.26
C ILE A 207 5.91 -3.91 8.59
N ARG A 208 5.06 -3.33 9.44
CA ARG A 208 4.58 -3.92 10.70
C ARG A 208 3.88 -5.26 10.45
N HIS A 209 2.98 -5.32 9.47
CA HIS A 209 2.18 -6.50 9.18
C HIS A 209 3.00 -7.63 8.54
N VAL A 210 3.85 -7.29 7.57
CA VAL A 210 4.57 -8.24 6.70
C VAL A 210 5.94 -8.61 7.25
N TYR A 211 6.82 -7.64 7.55
CA TYR A 211 8.23 -7.92 7.90
C TYR A 211 8.49 -8.08 9.40
N ARG A 212 7.56 -7.63 10.27
CA ARG A 212 7.63 -7.74 11.75
C ARG A 212 9.04 -7.47 12.31
N PRO A 213 9.55 -6.23 12.21
CA PRO A 213 11.00 -5.97 12.25
C PRO A 213 11.65 -6.01 13.65
N GLY A 214 11.21 -6.89 14.57
CA GLY A 214 11.86 -7.13 15.87
C GLY A 214 11.83 -5.93 16.83
N ILE A 215 10.77 -5.13 16.73
CA ILE A 215 10.48 -3.92 17.52
C ILE A 215 9.02 -4.02 17.97
N THR A 216 8.67 -3.47 19.13
CA THR A 216 7.28 -3.53 19.61
C THR A 216 6.39 -2.59 18.82
N ASP A 217 5.12 -2.95 18.66
CA ASP A 217 4.13 -2.10 17.99
C ASP A 217 3.98 -0.72 18.66
N ALA A 218 4.06 -0.66 19.99
CA ALA A 218 4.02 0.59 20.74
C ALA A 218 5.26 1.47 20.44
N GLU A 219 6.47 0.90 20.46
CA GLU A 219 7.70 1.63 20.16
C GLU A 219 7.72 2.15 18.71
N LEU A 220 7.22 1.36 17.75
CA LEU A 220 7.15 1.76 16.34
C LEU A 220 6.07 2.84 16.11
N LEU A 221 4.91 2.72 16.77
CA LEU A 221 3.82 3.71 16.71
C LEU A 221 4.22 5.05 17.36
N ASP A 222 4.78 5.02 18.57
CA ASP A 222 5.28 6.21 19.28
C ASP A 222 6.34 6.93 18.44
N SER A 223 7.28 6.17 17.87
CA SER A 223 8.31 6.72 16.99
C SER A 223 7.72 7.35 15.72
N LEU A 224 6.67 6.75 15.13
CA LEU A 224 6.02 7.31 13.95
C LEU A 224 5.28 8.61 14.28
N ALA A 225 4.59 8.65 15.42
CA ALA A 225 3.93 9.86 15.90
C ALA A 225 4.94 10.99 16.11
N VAL A 226 6.08 10.73 16.77
CA VAL A 226 7.15 11.73 16.94
C VAL A 226 7.76 12.16 15.61
N ALA A 227 8.05 11.23 14.70
CA ALA A 227 8.61 11.54 13.39
C ALA A 227 7.67 12.43 12.55
N LEU A 228 6.39 12.08 12.46
CA LEU A 228 5.40 12.87 11.73
C LEU A 228 5.12 14.21 12.42
N GLN A 229 5.08 14.26 13.76
CA GLN A 229 4.94 15.50 14.51
C GLN A 229 6.09 16.46 14.19
N LEU A 230 7.35 16.01 14.23
CA LEU A 230 8.52 16.83 13.89
C LEU A 230 8.55 17.23 12.41
N ALA A 231 8.12 16.36 11.50
CA ALA A 231 8.04 16.66 10.08
C ALA A 231 7.03 17.78 9.77
N MET A 232 5.84 17.73 10.39
CA MET A 232 4.77 18.71 10.19
C MET A 232 4.96 20.00 11.02
N PHE A 233 5.39 19.84 12.26
CA PHE A 233 5.46 20.88 13.30
C PHE A 233 6.85 20.86 13.98
N PRO A 234 7.91 21.37 13.31
CA PRO A 234 9.28 21.31 13.83
C PRO A 234 9.45 22.05 15.17
N ASP A 235 8.66 23.10 15.41
CA ASP A 235 8.67 23.89 16.65
C ASP A 235 7.84 23.26 17.78
N THR A 236 7.49 21.97 17.70
CA THR A 236 6.75 21.27 18.77
C THR A 236 7.57 21.27 20.07
N PRO A 237 7.01 21.75 21.20
CA PRO A 237 7.74 21.79 22.46
C PRO A 237 8.23 20.41 22.90
N ARG A 238 9.49 20.36 23.34
CA ARG A 238 10.23 19.11 23.58
C ARG A 238 9.59 18.25 24.68
N GLU A 239 8.98 18.90 25.66
CA GLU A 239 8.18 18.28 26.72
C GLU A 239 6.98 17.48 26.20
N VAL A 240 6.39 17.86 25.06
CA VAL A 240 5.31 17.08 24.41
C VAL A 240 5.85 15.74 23.92
N LEU A 241 7.00 15.77 23.24
CA LEU A 241 7.65 14.57 22.68
C LEU A 241 8.17 13.62 23.77
N ILE A 242 8.60 14.18 24.92
CA ILE A 242 9.06 13.42 26.09
C ILE A 242 7.88 12.80 26.85
N ALA A 243 6.81 13.57 27.11
CA ALA A 243 5.62 13.07 27.80
C ALA A 243 4.99 11.88 27.06
N GLY A 244 5.02 11.92 25.72
CA GLY A 244 4.39 10.93 24.88
C GLY A 244 2.86 11.06 24.86
N PRO A 245 2.16 10.12 24.22
CA PRO A 245 0.70 10.17 24.10
C PRO A 245 0.04 10.05 25.46
N ARG A 246 -0.87 10.97 25.79
CA ARG A 246 -1.75 10.84 26.95
C ARG A 246 -2.80 9.79 26.63
N SER A 247 -3.02 8.85 27.54
CA SER A 247 -4.02 7.78 27.40
C SER A 247 -5.42 8.36 27.19
N ILE A 248 -5.90 8.34 25.94
CA ILE A 248 -7.31 8.51 25.63
C ILE A 248 -8.01 7.18 25.96
N ASP A 249 -8.61 7.13 27.15
CA ASP A 249 -9.57 6.10 27.59
C ASP A 249 -9.10 4.63 27.61
N GLY A 250 -7.86 4.37 28.04
CA GLY A 250 -7.47 3.15 28.77
C GLY A 250 -7.79 1.79 28.10
N SER A 251 -8.00 1.77 26.79
CA SER A 251 -8.49 0.60 26.05
C SER A 251 -7.38 -0.03 25.24
N ASP A 252 -6.62 -0.88 25.93
CA ASP A 252 -5.74 -1.93 25.40
C ASP A 252 -5.32 -1.83 23.92
N THR A 253 -4.11 -1.29 23.71
CA THR A 253 -3.26 -1.65 22.55
C THR A 253 -2.94 -3.15 22.46
N ALA A 254 -3.40 -3.96 23.43
CA ALA A 254 -3.20 -5.40 23.56
C ALA A 254 -4.25 -6.26 22.80
N ARG A 255 -4.43 -6.05 21.49
CA ARG A 255 -5.10 -7.04 20.59
C ARG A 255 -4.35 -7.31 19.29
N ILE A 256 -3.02 -7.26 19.33
CA ILE A 256 -2.16 -7.59 18.18
C ILE A 256 -1.74 -9.07 18.28
N THR A 257 -2.62 -9.96 17.87
CA THR A 257 -2.31 -11.40 17.83
C THR A 257 -1.40 -11.71 16.63
N ALA A 258 -0.31 -12.43 16.87
CA ALA A 258 0.56 -12.92 15.82
C ALA A 258 -0.12 -13.98 14.94
N MET A 259 0.16 -13.99 13.64
CA MET A 259 0.31 -15.18 12.79
C MET A 259 0.76 -14.79 11.38
N SER A 260 1.37 -15.76 10.70
CA SER A 260 2.20 -15.57 9.50
C SER A 260 1.37 -15.41 8.22
N VAL A 261 1.71 -14.39 7.43
CA VAL A 261 1.49 -14.38 5.98
C VAL A 261 2.82 -14.76 5.32
N HIS A 262 2.79 -15.27 4.09
CA HIS A 262 4.00 -15.65 3.34
C HIS A 262 5.02 -14.51 3.34
N THR A 263 6.07 -14.71 4.12
CA THR A 263 7.13 -13.74 4.36
C THR A 263 8.20 -13.98 3.32
N VAL A 264 8.69 -12.91 2.68
CA VAL A 264 10.15 -12.84 2.48
C VAL A 264 10.69 -12.94 3.90
N GLY A 265 11.36 -14.05 4.23
CA GLY A 265 11.77 -14.34 5.60
C GLY A 265 12.58 -13.18 6.21
N PRO A 266 12.64 -13.08 7.55
CA PRO A 266 13.32 -11.96 8.21
C PRO A 266 14.72 -11.83 7.63
N LEU A 267 15.09 -10.63 7.15
CA LEU A 267 16.19 -10.32 6.21
C LEU A 267 17.49 -11.16 6.34
N SER A 268 17.81 -11.61 7.55
CA SER A 268 18.73 -12.70 7.88
C SER A 268 18.57 -14.04 7.12
N THR A 269 17.43 -14.32 6.46
CA THR A 269 17.18 -15.53 5.67
C THR A 269 17.43 -15.35 4.18
N LEU A 270 17.76 -14.14 3.73
CA LEU A 270 18.23 -13.92 2.36
C LEU A 270 19.63 -14.57 2.22
N PRO A 271 19.86 -15.42 1.20
CA PRO A 271 21.12 -16.11 0.96
C PRO A 271 22.31 -15.21 0.79
N ASP A 272 23.46 -15.86 0.67
CA ASP A 272 24.74 -15.21 0.40
C ASP A 272 24.67 -14.36 -0.89
N PRO A 273 24.82 -13.02 -0.96
CA PRO A 273 25.05 -12.35 -2.25
C PRO A 273 26.32 -12.85 -2.93
N ASP A 274 27.30 -13.30 -2.14
CA ASP A 274 28.52 -13.94 -2.64
C ASP A 274 28.32 -15.46 -2.85
N GLN A 275 27.23 -16.05 -2.33
CA GLN A 275 26.86 -17.47 -2.56
C GLN A 275 25.97 -17.65 -3.79
N ILE A 276 25.28 -16.61 -4.24
CA ILE A 276 24.55 -16.60 -5.50
C ILE A 276 25.54 -16.13 -6.57
N VAL A 277 25.85 -17.01 -7.52
CA VAL A 277 26.76 -16.70 -8.62
C VAL A 277 26.08 -15.70 -9.55
N ALA A 278 26.29 -14.41 -9.29
CA ALA A 278 25.88 -13.34 -10.18
C ALA A 278 26.68 -13.46 -11.48
N THR A 279 26.04 -13.94 -12.54
CA THR A 279 26.61 -13.94 -13.88
C THR A 279 26.67 -12.49 -14.38
N ASP A 280 27.87 -11.93 -14.51
CA ASP A 280 28.08 -10.66 -15.21
C ASP A 280 27.59 -10.80 -16.67
N PRO A 281 26.49 -10.12 -17.06
CA PRO A 281 25.89 -10.27 -18.38
C PRO A 281 26.76 -9.63 -19.48
N PHE A 282 27.84 -8.94 -19.11
CA PHE A 282 28.81 -8.34 -20.03
C PHE A 282 30.11 -9.14 -20.17
N ALA A 283 30.31 -10.20 -19.37
CA ALA A 283 31.56 -10.96 -19.32
C ALA A 283 31.91 -11.57 -20.69
N GLY A 284 33.10 -11.23 -21.21
CA GLY A 284 33.59 -11.73 -22.50
C GLY A 284 32.86 -11.21 -23.74
N LEU A 285 31.93 -10.27 -23.61
CA LEU A 285 31.21 -9.69 -24.75
C LEU A 285 32.05 -8.69 -25.55
N SER A 286 31.81 -8.63 -26.86
CA SER A 286 32.33 -7.55 -27.70
C SER A 286 31.57 -6.25 -27.44
N PRO A 287 32.11 -5.05 -27.74
CA PRO A 287 31.43 -3.78 -27.50
C PRO A 287 30.02 -3.68 -28.12
N GLN A 288 29.81 -4.31 -29.28
CA GLN A 288 28.49 -4.39 -29.91
C GLN A 288 27.52 -5.29 -29.13
N ALA A 289 28.00 -6.42 -28.61
CA ALA A 289 27.21 -7.31 -27.77
C ALA A 289 26.89 -6.65 -26.41
N THR A 290 27.85 -5.96 -25.79
CA THR A 290 27.66 -5.13 -24.58
C THR A 290 26.56 -4.09 -24.79
N ASN A 291 26.59 -3.35 -25.90
CA ASN A 291 25.54 -2.38 -26.23
C ASN A 291 24.17 -3.04 -26.46
N THR A 292 24.14 -4.24 -27.06
CA THR A 292 22.91 -5.01 -27.28
C THR A 292 22.29 -5.47 -25.95
N VAL A 293 23.12 -6.00 -25.03
CA VAL A 293 22.69 -6.42 -23.69
C VAL A 293 22.21 -5.23 -22.87
N ARG A 294 22.90 -4.09 -22.94
CA ARG A 294 22.44 -2.85 -22.28
C ARG A 294 21.08 -2.40 -22.81
N GLY A 295 20.88 -2.38 -24.13
CA GLY A 295 19.58 -2.06 -24.72
C GLY A 295 18.45 -3.01 -24.29
N LEU A 296 18.74 -4.30 -24.12
CA LEU A 296 17.79 -5.28 -23.56
C LEU A 296 17.47 -5.01 -22.07
N LEU A 297 18.47 -4.62 -21.26
CA LEU A 297 18.27 -4.28 -19.85
C LEU A 297 17.51 -2.96 -19.66
N ASP A 298 17.84 -1.93 -20.44
CA ASP A 298 17.12 -0.64 -20.44
C ASP A 298 15.65 -0.82 -20.86
N ALA A 299 15.39 -1.61 -21.91
CA ALA A 299 14.04 -1.97 -22.33
C ALA A 299 13.28 -2.81 -21.28
N ALA A 300 13.97 -3.75 -20.62
CA ALA A 300 13.37 -4.52 -19.54
C ALA A 300 12.98 -3.63 -18.34
N ALA A 301 13.84 -2.66 -17.98
CA ALA A 301 13.56 -1.69 -16.94
C ALA A 301 12.32 -0.84 -17.25
N SER A 302 12.20 -0.35 -18.50
CA SER A 302 11.02 0.35 -19.01
C SER A 302 9.74 -0.50 -18.87
N VAL A 303 9.74 -1.71 -19.45
CA VAL A 303 8.58 -2.61 -19.43
C VAL A 303 8.20 -3.05 -18.01
N PHE A 304 9.16 -3.37 -17.14
CA PHE A 304 8.88 -3.77 -15.75
C PHE A 304 8.35 -2.61 -14.90
N SER A 305 8.78 -1.37 -15.16
CA SER A 305 8.23 -0.17 -14.52
C SER A 305 6.74 0.01 -14.86
N GLU A 306 6.41 -0.07 -16.16
CA GLU A 306 5.06 0.16 -16.68
C GLU A 306 4.06 -0.93 -16.27
N VAL A 307 4.34 -2.20 -16.59
CA VAL A 307 3.36 -3.29 -16.42
C VAL A 307 3.63 -4.22 -15.24
N GLY A 308 4.78 -4.09 -14.58
CA GLY A 308 5.23 -5.00 -13.52
C GLY A 308 5.84 -6.30 -14.06
N TYR A 309 6.67 -6.96 -13.24
CA TYR A 309 7.40 -8.16 -13.66
C TYR A 309 6.49 -9.30 -14.13
N ASP A 310 5.41 -9.61 -13.40
CA ASP A 310 4.58 -10.79 -13.69
C ASP A 310 3.86 -10.70 -15.05
N VAL A 311 3.35 -9.51 -15.37
CA VAL A 311 2.62 -9.23 -16.63
C VAL A 311 3.58 -9.11 -17.82
N ALA A 312 4.81 -8.62 -17.59
CA ALA A 312 5.81 -8.43 -18.63
C ALA A 312 6.18 -9.76 -19.33
N ASN A 313 6.40 -9.69 -20.65
CA ASN A 313 6.86 -10.83 -21.45
C ASN A 313 8.00 -10.45 -22.41
N VAL A 314 8.69 -11.47 -22.93
CA VAL A 314 9.87 -11.30 -23.81
C VAL A 314 9.53 -10.53 -25.08
N ASP A 315 8.32 -10.69 -25.65
CA ASP A 315 7.94 -9.99 -26.88
C ASP A 315 7.84 -8.47 -26.67
N GLN A 316 7.31 -8.02 -25.53
CA GLN A 316 7.30 -6.60 -25.15
C GLN A 316 8.73 -6.05 -25.04
N ILE A 317 9.60 -6.79 -24.35
CA ILE A 317 10.99 -6.36 -24.08
C ILE A 317 11.80 -6.25 -25.37
N VAL A 318 11.71 -7.22 -26.29
CA VAL A 318 12.44 -7.15 -27.56
C VAL A 318 11.86 -6.12 -28.52
N THR A 319 10.54 -5.85 -28.44
CA THR A 319 9.90 -4.76 -29.20
C THR A 319 10.41 -3.40 -28.72
N GLU A 320 10.41 -3.17 -27.40
CA GLU A 320 10.94 -1.95 -26.76
C GLU A 320 12.43 -1.75 -27.07
N ALA A 321 13.24 -2.83 -27.01
CA ALA A 321 14.66 -2.80 -27.36
C ALA A 321 14.94 -2.65 -28.88
N GLY A 322 13.92 -2.74 -29.74
CA GLY A 322 14.08 -2.70 -31.20
C GLY A 322 14.87 -3.87 -31.80
N VAL A 323 14.85 -5.06 -31.17
CA VAL A 323 15.61 -6.23 -31.61
C VAL A 323 14.71 -7.43 -31.93
N ALA A 324 15.24 -8.37 -32.72
CA ALA A 324 14.55 -9.63 -32.99
C ALA A 324 14.52 -10.54 -31.74
N ARG A 325 13.46 -11.34 -31.58
CA ARG A 325 13.33 -12.31 -30.47
C ARG A 325 14.54 -13.26 -30.34
N GLY A 326 15.14 -13.68 -31.46
CA GLY A 326 16.36 -14.50 -31.45
C GLY A 326 17.60 -13.80 -30.86
N THR A 327 17.63 -12.47 -30.83
CA THR A 327 18.69 -11.70 -30.16
C THR A 327 18.61 -11.80 -28.65
N PHE A 328 17.40 -11.92 -28.08
CA PHE A 328 17.21 -12.13 -26.64
C PHE A 328 17.83 -13.46 -26.19
N TYR A 329 17.40 -14.57 -26.82
CA TYR A 329 17.86 -15.93 -26.50
C TYR A 329 19.33 -16.22 -26.86
N ARG A 330 20.06 -15.22 -27.37
CA ARG A 330 21.52 -15.27 -27.49
C ARG A 330 22.24 -14.86 -26.19
N TYR A 331 21.58 -14.06 -25.35
CA TYR A 331 22.17 -13.48 -24.13
C TYR A 331 21.42 -13.87 -22.85
N PHE A 332 20.12 -14.18 -22.95
CA PHE A 332 19.28 -14.55 -21.82
C PHE A 332 18.40 -15.76 -22.17
N ASP A 333 18.46 -16.80 -21.36
CA ASP A 333 17.65 -18.01 -21.50
C ASP A 333 16.15 -17.72 -21.28
N ASP A 334 15.83 -16.81 -20.36
CA ASP A 334 14.47 -16.43 -20.02
C ASP A 334 14.35 -15.02 -19.38
N LYS A 335 13.12 -14.66 -18.99
CA LYS A 335 12.80 -13.38 -18.30
C LYS A 335 13.37 -13.32 -16.87
N LEU A 336 13.58 -14.46 -16.22
CA LEU A 336 14.10 -14.55 -14.85
C LEU A 336 15.59 -14.17 -14.81
N GLN A 337 16.38 -14.71 -15.74
CA GLN A 337 17.81 -14.37 -15.85
C GLN A 337 18.00 -12.88 -16.15
N LEU A 338 17.16 -12.32 -17.01
CA LEU A 338 17.14 -10.89 -17.33
C LEU A 338 16.82 -10.01 -16.11
N ILE A 339 15.76 -10.29 -15.35
CA ILE A 339 15.46 -9.51 -14.14
C ILE A 339 16.51 -9.76 -13.05
N THR A 340 17.14 -10.94 -12.98
CA THR A 340 18.23 -11.22 -12.04
C THR A 340 19.46 -10.37 -12.38
N ALA A 341 19.82 -10.23 -13.66
CA ALA A 341 20.87 -9.31 -14.09
C ALA A 341 20.53 -7.86 -13.75
N LEU A 342 19.30 -7.42 -14.04
CA LEU A 342 18.83 -6.07 -13.71
C LEU A 342 18.74 -5.81 -12.19
N ALA A 343 18.46 -6.84 -11.37
CA ALA A 343 18.44 -6.76 -9.92
C ALA A 343 19.84 -6.57 -9.33
N ASN A 344 20.86 -7.21 -9.93
CA ASN A 344 22.26 -6.95 -9.58
C ASN A 344 22.70 -5.53 -10.00
N GLU A 345 22.33 -5.08 -11.20
CA GLU A 345 22.59 -3.70 -11.64
C GLU A 345 21.91 -2.67 -10.71
N CYS A 346 20.65 -2.89 -10.34
CA CYS A 346 19.92 -2.08 -9.37
C CYS A 346 20.61 -2.04 -8.00
N ALA A 347 21.01 -3.20 -7.46
CA ALA A 347 21.70 -3.28 -6.17
C ALA A 347 23.01 -2.48 -6.16
N ALA A 348 23.83 -2.61 -7.21
CA ALA A 348 25.06 -1.86 -7.36
C ALA A 348 24.82 -0.35 -7.52
N ALA A 349 23.84 0.06 -8.33
CA ALA A 349 23.49 1.45 -8.58
C ALA A 349 22.92 2.15 -7.33
N MET A 350 22.14 1.44 -6.51
CA MET A 350 21.52 1.98 -5.29
C MET A 350 22.46 1.97 -4.08
N ALA A 351 23.46 1.08 -4.02
CA ALA A 351 24.41 1.00 -2.91
C ALA A 351 25.22 2.31 -2.72
N GLY A 352 25.70 2.90 -3.82
CA GLY A 352 26.48 4.15 -3.79
C GLY A 352 25.77 5.30 -3.06
N PRO A 353 24.53 5.66 -3.46
CA PRO A 353 23.71 6.63 -2.74
C PRO A 353 23.55 6.35 -1.24
N PHE A 354 23.36 5.11 -0.81
CA PHE A 354 23.27 4.79 0.63
C PHE A 354 24.60 4.95 1.36
N GLY A 355 25.73 4.62 0.72
CA GLY A 355 27.07 4.92 1.25
C GLY A 355 27.33 6.42 1.39
N GLU A 356 26.93 7.23 0.40
CA GLU A 356 26.99 8.70 0.49
C GLU A 356 26.10 9.27 1.61
N LEU A 357 24.95 8.63 1.86
CA LEU A 357 24.00 9.04 2.90
C LEU A 357 24.65 9.01 4.30
N ALA A 358 25.47 7.99 4.59
CA ALA A 358 26.26 7.92 5.83
C ALA A 358 27.23 9.10 5.97
N GLY A 359 27.77 9.60 4.85
CA GLY A 359 28.74 10.70 4.77
C GLY A 359 28.16 12.11 4.81
N PHE A 360 26.89 12.28 5.19
CA PHE A 360 26.29 13.62 5.41
C PHE A 360 26.54 14.19 6.80
N GLY A 361 26.77 13.35 7.81
CA GLY A 361 26.92 13.78 9.20
C GLY A 361 25.64 14.44 9.77
N GLU A 362 25.79 15.16 10.88
CA GLU A 362 24.66 15.67 11.67
C GLU A 362 23.96 16.89 11.06
N ARG A 363 24.66 17.67 10.23
CA ARG A 363 24.17 18.91 9.62
C ARG A 363 24.73 19.06 8.20
N PRO A 364 24.21 18.29 7.23
CA PRO A 364 24.61 18.41 5.85
C PRO A 364 24.22 19.76 5.27
N ASP A 365 24.94 20.17 4.22
CA ASP A 365 24.50 21.25 3.35
C ASP A 365 23.11 20.91 2.74
N PRO A 366 22.08 21.76 2.96
CA PRO A 366 20.75 21.55 2.39
C PRO A 366 20.74 21.39 0.86
N ALA A 367 21.67 22.02 0.13
CA ALA A 367 21.78 21.88 -1.31
C ALA A 367 22.34 20.50 -1.70
N ARG A 368 23.41 20.04 -1.03
CA ARG A 368 23.98 18.69 -1.21
C ARG A 368 22.95 17.58 -0.92
N LEU A 369 22.12 17.72 0.12
CA LEU A 369 21.05 16.73 0.41
C LEU A 369 20.00 16.66 -0.70
N ARG A 370 19.58 17.82 -1.24
CA ARG A 370 18.58 17.88 -2.33
C ARG A 370 19.15 17.35 -3.65
N ALA A 371 20.42 17.62 -3.95
CA ALA A 371 21.11 17.04 -5.11
C ALA A 371 21.23 15.50 -5.02
N TRP A 372 21.53 14.98 -3.83
CA TRP A 372 21.55 13.53 -3.56
C TRP A 372 20.16 12.91 -3.71
N LEU A 373 19.11 13.53 -3.17
CA LEU A 373 17.72 13.07 -3.34
C LEU A 373 17.30 13.06 -4.81
N LEU A 374 17.63 14.10 -5.60
CA LEU A 374 17.38 14.12 -7.05
C LEU A 374 18.06 12.95 -7.77
N HIS A 375 19.34 12.68 -7.45
CA HIS A 375 20.04 11.53 -8.02
C HIS A 375 19.41 10.20 -7.62
N PHE A 376 19.06 10.05 -6.34
CA PHE A 376 18.40 8.86 -5.80
C PHE A 376 17.04 8.61 -6.48
N LEU A 377 16.22 9.64 -6.68
CA LEU A 377 14.93 9.52 -7.38
C LEU A 377 15.08 9.07 -8.83
N ALA A 378 16.11 9.55 -9.54
CA ALA A 378 16.39 9.12 -10.90
C ALA A 378 16.80 7.63 -10.99
N GLN A 379 17.61 7.14 -10.03
CA GLN A 379 17.91 5.70 -9.94
C GLN A 379 16.66 4.88 -9.57
N HIS A 380 15.88 5.37 -8.61
CA HIS A 380 14.64 4.73 -8.18
C HIS A 380 13.65 4.57 -9.33
N GLU A 381 13.44 5.62 -10.13
CA GLU A 381 12.54 5.58 -11.29
C GLU A 381 12.98 4.54 -12.32
N ARG A 382 14.28 4.55 -12.69
CA ARG A 382 14.89 3.56 -13.61
C ARG A 382 14.65 2.12 -13.17
N TYR A 383 14.85 1.81 -11.89
CA TYR A 383 14.72 0.44 -11.37
C TYR A 383 13.40 0.14 -10.67
N SER A 384 12.40 1.01 -10.81
CA SER A 384 11.14 0.91 -10.04
C SER A 384 10.40 -0.42 -10.22
N GLY A 385 10.51 -1.09 -11.37
CA GLY A 385 10.00 -2.45 -11.60
C GLY A 385 10.72 -3.53 -10.77
N VAL A 386 12.04 -3.42 -10.58
CA VAL A 386 12.84 -4.31 -9.71
C VAL A 386 12.53 -4.04 -8.24
N LEU A 387 12.52 -2.76 -7.84
CA LEU A 387 12.19 -2.34 -6.48
C LEU A 387 10.78 -2.82 -6.06
N ARG A 388 9.83 -2.80 -7.01
CA ARG A 388 8.49 -3.39 -6.83
C ARG A 388 8.55 -4.91 -6.64
N ALA A 389 9.29 -5.63 -7.49
CA ALA A 389 9.46 -7.09 -7.37
C ALA A 389 10.10 -7.51 -6.02
N TRP A 390 11.02 -6.72 -5.46
CA TRP A 390 11.59 -6.97 -4.14
C TRP A 390 10.62 -6.70 -2.97
N THR A 391 9.68 -5.77 -3.13
CA THR A 391 8.83 -5.28 -2.04
C THR A 391 7.44 -5.87 -2.01
N GLU A 392 6.86 -6.25 -3.17
CA GLU A 392 5.46 -6.70 -3.27
C GLU A 392 5.26 -8.23 -3.09
N GLY A 393 6.34 -9.00 -2.93
CA GLY A 393 6.27 -10.32 -2.28
C GLY A 393 5.45 -11.39 -3.02
N PHE A 394 5.27 -11.26 -4.34
CA PHE A 394 4.94 -12.38 -5.23
C PHE A 394 5.97 -13.52 -5.07
N PRO A 395 5.73 -14.75 -5.58
CA PRO A 395 6.73 -15.83 -5.56
C PRO A 395 7.90 -15.51 -6.52
N VAL A 396 8.70 -14.53 -6.12
CA VAL A 396 9.90 -14.03 -6.75
C VAL A 396 11.06 -14.89 -6.25
N GLU A 397 11.83 -15.44 -7.18
CA GLU A 397 12.89 -16.37 -6.83
C GLU A 397 14.01 -15.70 -6.02
N MET A 398 14.65 -16.49 -5.14
CA MET A 398 15.69 -15.98 -4.24
C MET A 398 16.86 -15.32 -4.97
N ALA A 399 17.13 -15.71 -6.23
CA ALA A 399 18.12 -15.09 -7.10
C ALA A 399 17.82 -13.61 -7.39
N VAL A 400 16.54 -13.24 -7.52
CA VAL A 400 16.10 -11.85 -7.73
C VAL A 400 16.13 -11.08 -6.41
N LEU A 401 15.77 -11.71 -5.28
CA LEU A 401 15.70 -11.05 -3.97
C LEU A 401 17.07 -10.81 -3.32
N ALA A 402 18.04 -11.70 -3.47
CA ALA A 402 19.31 -11.63 -2.73
C ALA A 402 20.14 -10.34 -2.95
N PRO A 403 20.21 -9.74 -4.16
CA PRO A 403 20.90 -8.46 -4.36
C PRO A 403 20.39 -7.32 -3.46
N SER A 404 19.09 -7.34 -3.06
CA SER A 404 18.53 -6.34 -2.15
C SER A 404 19.23 -6.30 -0.78
N ARG A 405 19.90 -7.38 -0.37
CA ARG A 405 20.62 -7.45 0.91
C ARG A 405 21.80 -6.48 0.98
N VAL A 406 22.39 -6.11 -0.15
CA VAL A 406 23.44 -5.07 -0.23
C VAL A 406 22.84 -3.72 0.20
N ILE A 407 21.74 -3.31 -0.43
CA ILE A 407 21.02 -2.07 -0.12
C ILE A 407 20.60 -2.02 1.36
N VAL A 408 20.03 -3.11 1.87
CA VAL A 408 19.58 -3.22 3.26
C VAL A 408 20.75 -3.04 4.24
N ASN A 409 21.93 -3.60 3.92
CA ASN A 409 23.13 -3.46 4.75
C ASN A 409 23.66 -2.01 4.73
N GLU A 410 23.76 -1.39 3.55
CA GLU A 410 24.22 0.00 3.39
C GLU A 410 23.28 1.00 4.08
N LEU A 411 21.97 0.90 3.83
CA LEU A 411 20.96 1.72 4.50
C LEU A 411 20.99 1.52 6.03
N GLY A 412 21.13 0.27 6.48
CA GLY A 412 21.32 -0.04 7.89
C GLY A 412 22.60 0.59 8.48
N GLY A 413 23.67 0.71 7.68
CA GLY A 413 24.88 1.46 8.00
C GLY A 413 24.63 2.95 8.13
N ALA A 414 24.09 3.59 7.10
CA ALA A 414 23.79 5.02 7.07
C ALA A 414 22.89 5.46 8.24
N VAL A 415 21.86 4.67 8.58
CA VAL A 415 21.00 4.91 9.74
C VAL A 415 21.78 4.86 11.06
N ARG A 416 22.74 3.93 11.21
CA ARG A 416 23.51 3.82 12.47
C ARG A 416 24.41 5.03 12.70
N GLU A 417 24.99 5.58 11.65
CA GLU A 417 25.85 6.77 11.70
C GLU A 417 25.02 8.05 11.91
N LEU A 418 24.02 8.30 11.04
CA LEU A 418 23.24 9.55 11.06
C LEU A 418 22.45 9.75 12.36
N PHE A 419 21.87 8.70 12.92
CA PHE A 419 20.90 8.86 14.00
C PHE A 419 21.51 9.27 15.35
N GLY A 420 22.82 9.04 15.54
CA GLY A 420 23.53 9.42 16.76
C GLY A 420 23.03 8.71 18.04
N PRO A 421 23.39 9.22 19.23
CA PRO A 421 22.97 8.63 20.51
C PRO A 421 21.43 8.66 20.68
N PRO A 422 20.88 7.85 21.61
CA PRO A 422 19.44 7.86 21.90
C PRO A 422 18.93 9.26 22.23
N ARG A 423 17.72 9.58 21.75
CA ARG A 423 17.00 10.79 22.14
C ARG A 423 16.32 10.57 23.49
N ASP A 424 16.02 11.65 24.20
CA ASP A 424 15.27 11.63 25.46
C ASP A 424 13.75 11.63 25.27
N TYR A 425 13.29 11.84 24.04
CA TYR A 425 11.91 11.61 23.58
C TYR A 425 11.78 10.29 22.81
N ARG A 426 10.53 9.85 22.61
CA ARG A 426 10.17 8.50 22.12
C ARG A 426 10.40 8.29 20.61
N LEU A 427 11.64 8.42 20.14
CA LEU A 427 12.02 8.17 18.75
C LEU A 427 13.15 7.14 18.66
N SER A 428 12.79 5.90 18.33
CA SER A 428 13.74 4.79 18.22
C SER A 428 14.57 4.86 16.94
N ARG A 429 15.89 4.64 17.06
CA ARG A 429 16.81 4.52 15.91
C ARG A 429 16.33 3.47 14.90
N ARG A 430 15.85 2.34 15.41
CA ARG A 430 15.37 1.21 14.58
C ARG A 430 14.10 1.59 13.84
N ALA A 431 13.15 2.23 14.52
CA ALA A 431 11.93 2.75 13.93
C ALA A 431 12.22 3.80 12.84
N THR A 432 13.15 4.71 13.09
CA THR A 432 13.46 5.76 12.11
C THR A 432 14.23 5.22 10.90
N GLY A 433 15.06 4.19 11.05
CA GLY A 433 15.62 3.47 9.91
C GLY A 433 14.56 2.82 9.02
N ILE A 434 13.53 2.24 9.64
CA ILE A 434 12.35 1.71 8.94
C ILE A 434 11.58 2.83 8.21
N MET A 435 11.42 4.00 8.83
CA MET A 435 10.77 5.16 8.19
C MET A 435 11.60 5.75 7.05
N LEU A 436 12.93 5.75 7.16
CA LEU A 436 13.81 6.18 6.08
C LEU A 436 13.76 5.20 4.89
N ALA A 437 13.76 3.89 5.16
CA ALA A 437 13.51 2.88 4.13
C ALA A 437 12.14 3.12 3.45
N ALA A 438 11.09 3.27 4.25
CA ALA A 438 9.74 3.57 3.76
C ALA A 438 9.66 4.84 2.88
N LEU A 439 10.32 5.92 3.32
CA LEU A 439 10.42 7.20 2.64
C LEU A 439 11.14 7.10 1.30
N LEU A 440 12.22 6.32 1.22
CA LEU A 440 13.05 6.21 0.03
C LEU A 440 12.56 5.13 -0.94
N GLU A 441 11.96 4.05 -0.46
CA GLU A 441 11.44 2.96 -1.30
C GLU A 441 10.08 3.26 -1.92
N HIS A 442 9.16 3.91 -1.18
CA HIS A 442 7.75 3.97 -1.59
C HIS A 442 7.29 5.37 -2.02
N TYR A 443 7.69 6.42 -1.28
CA TYR A 443 7.28 7.80 -1.57
C TYR A 443 7.64 8.33 -2.98
N PRO A 444 8.72 7.90 -3.66
CA PRO A 444 8.98 8.28 -5.06
C PRO A 444 7.89 7.87 -6.06
N ASN A 445 7.01 6.94 -5.69
CA ASN A 445 5.85 6.54 -6.47
C ASN A 445 4.54 7.21 -6.03
N GLU A 446 4.57 8.08 -5.01
CA GLU A 446 3.38 8.73 -4.47
C GLU A 446 2.66 9.53 -5.57
N GLY A 447 1.34 9.35 -5.64
CA GLY A 447 0.51 10.01 -6.63
C GLY A 447 0.61 9.50 -8.08
N LYS A 448 1.58 8.64 -8.44
CA LYS A 448 1.72 8.12 -9.81
C LYS A 448 0.42 7.46 -10.29
N GLY A 449 -0.11 7.95 -11.41
CA GLY A 449 -1.39 7.49 -11.96
C GLY A 449 -2.62 7.94 -11.16
N THR A 450 -2.53 8.94 -10.29
CA THR A 450 -3.68 9.58 -9.65
C THR A 450 -3.89 11.01 -10.16
N GLU A 451 -4.89 11.72 -9.64
CA GLU A 451 -5.11 13.15 -9.90
C GLU A 451 -4.07 14.04 -9.21
N TYR A 452 -3.49 13.60 -8.08
CA TYR A 452 -2.36 14.24 -7.43
C TYR A 452 -1.06 13.65 -7.97
N GLN A 453 -0.32 14.40 -8.78
CA GLN A 453 1.01 13.99 -9.25
C GLN A 453 2.04 15.02 -8.77
N PRO A 454 2.78 14.75 -7.68
CA PRO A 454 3.80 15.66 -7.18
C PRO A 454 4.95 15.77 -8.19
N THR A 455 5.48 16.97 -8.38
CA THR A 455 6.71 17.15 -9.18
C THR A 455 7.92 16.57 -8.43
N PRO A 456 9.03 16.25 -9.12
CA PRO A 456 10.28 15.85 -8.47
C PRO A 456 10.71 16.82 -7.36
N ASP A 457 10.57 18.13 -7.57
CA ASP A 457 10.89 19.15 -6.55
C ASP A 457 10.05 19.01 -5.27
N ILE A 458 8.76 18.68 -5.40
CA ILE A 458 7.86 18.44 -4.25
C ILE A 458 8.26 17.17 -3.51
N LEU A 459 8.60 16.10 -4.24
CA LEU A 459 9.08 14.84 -3.64
C LEU A 459 10.39 15.08 -2.87
N VAL A 460 11.38 15.71 -3.51
CA VAL A 460 12.70 16.04 -2.94
C VAL A 460 12.55 16.93 -1.71
N GLU A 461 11.81 18.03 -1.78
CA GLU A 461 11.68 18.95 -0.65
C GLU A 461 10.94 18.31 0.53
N THR A 462 9.96 17.43 0.27
CA THR A 462 9.28 16.69 1.34
C THR A 462 10.22 15.69 2.01
N GLN A 463 10.98 14.91 1.22
CA GLN A 463 11.96 13.96 1.75
C GLN A 463 13.09 14.67 2.50
N ALA A 464 13.61 15.78 1.96
CA ALA A 464 14.63 16.60 2.59
C ALA A 464 14.16 17.13 3.94
N ARG A 465 12.96 17.74 4.00
CA ARG A 465 12.38 18.24 5.26
C ARG A 465 12.22 17.14 6.31
N PHE A 466 11.79 15.93 5.93
CA PHE A 466 11.72 14.81 6.87
C PHE A 466 13.10 14.42 7.40
N ILE A 467 14.09 14.27 6.51
CA ILE A 467 15.46 13.90 6.89
C ILE A 467 16.07 14.99 7.80
N GLU A 468 15.92 16.27 7.44
CA GLU A 468 16.37 17.43 8.23
C GLU A 468 15.71 17.51 9.61
N ARG A 469 14.38 17.33 9.71
CA ARG A 469 13.60 17.53 10.94
C ARG A 469 13.54 16.31 11.87
N VAL A 470 13.73 15.10 11.34
CA VAL A 470 13.54 13.85 12.10
C VAL A 470 14.84 13.09 12.32
N LEU A 471 15.68 12.96 11.29
CA LEU A 471 16.93 12.20 11.39
C LEU A 471 18.07 13.07 11.93
N LEU A 472 18.19 14.28 11.39
CA LEU A 472 19.35 15.16 11.57
C LEU A 472 19.18 16.18 12.71
N ALA A 473 17.97 16.70 12.92
CA ALA A 473 17.66 17.55 14.07
C ALA A 473 18.07 16.88 15.39
N ARG A 474 18.73 17.62 16.29
CA ARG A 474 19.23 17.14 17.60
C ARG A 474 18.60 17.88 18.77
#